data_AF-A0A160THD3-F1
#
_entry.id   AF-A0A160THD3-F1
#
_cell.length_a   1.000
_cell.length_b   1.000
_cell.length_c   1.000
_cell.angle_alpha   90.00
_cell.angle_beta   90.00
_cell.angle_gamma   90.00
#
_symmetry.space_group_name_H-M   'P 1'
#
loop_
_entity.id
_entity.type
_entity.pdbx_description
1 polymer ?
#
loop_
_entity_poly.entity_id
_entity_poly.type
_entity_poly.pdbx_seq_one_letter_code
_entity_poly.pdbx_strand_id
1 'polypeptide(L)'
;MPATQQDIFFWVHGETSSDVMPAVIQVSQAMAVIADLTLDLNGYKAPDARIITGFVDGTGNPKGDKRHTAAVVPDGQIGAGGSYVLGQKWTHKLPEFLQLSVPAQEQVMGRTKETNIEMEGAAMPTNSHVARTDIDVNDTPMKMYRRGTPYGNAGDYGLYFLAFACEQTRFEHVIDSMLGKDDGVTDAMMDYSDAKTGSYWFMPSQEDLDALLMA
;
A
#
# COMPACT_ATOMS: atom_id res chain seq x y z
N MET A 1 4.04 13.74 3.60
CA MET A 1 2.69 13.09 3.48
C MET A 1 1.89 13.41 4.73
N PRO A 2 0.53 13.47 4.70
CA PRO A 2 -0.26 13.79 5.88
C PRO A 2 -0.22 12.65 6.91
N ALA A 3 -0.30 13.01 8.19
CA ALA A 3 -0.49 12.09 9.30
C ALA A 3 -1.91 12.23 9.83
N THR A 4 -2.69 11.16 9.73
CA THR A 4 -4.12 11.11 10.09
C THR A 4 -4.43 9.84 10.87
N GLN A 5 -3.55 9.51 11.83
CA GLN A 5 -3.63 8.29 12.64
C GLN A 5 -5.03 8.08 13.22
N GLN A 6 -5.46 6.82 13.28
CA GLN A 6 -6.71 6.39 13.92
C GLN A 6 -6.40 5.26 14.90
N ASP A 7 -7.39 4.85 15.69
CA ASP A 7 -7.17 3.91 16.79
C ASP A 7 -7.27 2.44 16.37
N ILE A 8 -8.22 2.11 15.48
CA ILE A 8 -8.52 0.73 15.08
C ILE A 8 -8.68 0.64 13.56
N PHE A 9 -8.13 -0.43 12.97
CA PHE A 9 -8.23 -0.73 11.55
C PHE A 9 -8.69 -2.15 11.32
N PHE A 10 -9.73 -2.30 10.50
CA PHE A 10 -10.17 -3.60 10.00
C PHE A 10 -9.91 -3.69 8.51
N TRP A 11 -9.25 -4.77 8.08
CA TRP A 11 -9.08 -5.10 6.68
C TRP A 11 -9.74 -6.44 6.38
N VAL A 12 -10.84 -6.39 5.64
CA VAL A 12 -11.61 -7.58 5.25
C VAL A 12 -11.48 -7.77 3.75
N HIS A 13 -11.18 -8.98 3.30
CA HIS A 13 -11.09 -9.30 1.89
C HIS A 13 -11.69 -10.68 1.58
N GLY A 14 -12.25 -10.83 0.38
CA GLY A 14 -12.88 -12.06 -0.10
C GLY A 14 -12.79 -12.14 -1.62
N GLU A 15 -13.44 -13.15 -2.22
CA GLU A 15 -13.47 -13.33 -3.67
C GLU A 15 -14.38 -12.29 -4.34
N THR A 16 -15.54 -12.01 -3.73
CA THR A 16 -16.50 -11.01 -4.21
C THR A 16 -16.86 -10.00 -3.13
N SER A 17 -17.40 -8.85 -3.53
CA SER A 17 -17.93 -7.86 -2.58
C SER A 17 -19.10 -8.43 -1.76
N SER A 18 -19.92 -9.31 -2.34
CA SER A 18 -21.01 -9.98 -1.65
C SER A 18 -20.54 -10.89 -0.51
N ASP A 19 -19.33 -11.46 -0.60
CA ASP A 19 -18.74 -12.27 0.47
C ASP A 19 -18.21 -11.41 1.63
N VAL A 20 -17.79 -10.18 1.31
CA VAL A 20 -17.15 -9.25 2.26
C VAL A 20 -18.16 -8.42 3.04
N MET A 21 -19.21 -7.93 2.37
CA MET A 21 -20.17 -6.98 2.98
C MET A 21 -20.82 -7.49 4.28
N PRO A 22 -21.25 -8.76 4.41
CA PRO A 22 -21.81 -9.25 5.66
C PRO A 22 -20.85 -9.13 6.85
N ALA A 23 -19.56 -9.45 6.65
CA ALA A 23 -18.54 -9.37 7.68
C ALA A 23 -18.25 -7.91 8.08
N VAL A 24 -18.17 -6.99 7.11
CA VAL A 24 -17.98 -5.56 7.36
C VAL A 24 -19.13 -4.98 8.18
N ILE A 25 -20.38 -5.33 7.85
CA ILE A 25 -21.57 -4.90 8.60
C ILE A 25 -21.52 -5.42 10.05
N GLN A 26 -21.16 -6.70 10.24
CA GLN A 26 -21.05 -7.29 11.56
C GLN A 26 -19.99 -6.57 12.43
N VAL A 27 -18.81 -6.30 11.85
CA VAL A 27 -17.75 -5.55 12.53
C VAL A 27 -18.23 -4.14 12.89
N SER A 28 -18.83 -3.42 11.93
CA SER A 28 -19.33 -2.06 12.16
C SER A 28 -20.37 -2.00 13.29
N GLN A 29 -21.33 -2.93 13.32
CA GLN A 29 -22.33 -3.01 14.38
C GLN A 29 -21.72 -3.31 15.75
N ALA A 30 -20.74 -4.21 15.81
CA ALA A 30 -20.04 -4.53 17.06
C ALA A 30 -19.21 -3.35 17.59
N MET A 31 -18.61 -2.56 16.68
CA MET A 31 -17.76 -1.42 17.04
C MET A 31 -18.55 -0.15 17.36
N ALA A 32 -19.78 0.00 16.86
CA ALA A 32 -20.58 1.22 16.98
C ALA A 32 -20.86 1.67 18.43
N VAL A 33 -20.66 0.79 19.41
CA VAL A 33 -20.82 1.11 20.83
C VAL A 33 -19.56 1.73 21.48
N ILE A 34 -18.39 1.62 20.83
CA ILE A 34 -17.10 2.05 21.39
C ILE A 34 -16.23 2.88 20.44
N ALA A 35 -16.56 2.95 19.15
CA ALA A 35 -15.75 3.67 18.15
C ALA A 35 -16.62 4.34 17.08
N ASP A 36 -16.11 5.44 16.54
CA ASP A 36 -16.70 6.15 15.41
C ASP A 36 -16.12 5.63 14.09
N LEU A 37 -16.98 5.42 13.09
CA LEU A 37 -16.54 5.07 11.73
C LEU A 37 -16.01 6.32 11.02
N THR A 38 -14.69 6.42 10.87
CA THR A 38 -14.04 7.57 10.21
C THR A 38 -13.69 7.34 8.74
N LEU A 39 -13.54 6.08 8.32
CA LEU A 39 -13.25 5.71 6.93
C LEU A 39 -13.82 4.32 6.62
N ASP A 40 -14.60 4.22 5.54
CA ASP A 40 -15.05 2.98 4.93
C ASP A 40 -14.76 3.03 3.43
N LEU A 41 -13.98 2.08 2.92
CA LEU A 41 -13.58 2.01 1.53
C LEU A 41 -13.84 0.62 0.97
N ASN A 42 -14.72 0.56 -0.02
CA ASN A 42 -14.93 -0.64 -0.82
C ASN A 42 -13.89 -0.70 -1.95
N GLY A 43 -12.97 -1.64 -1.80
CA GLY A 43 -11.94 -1.92 -2.80
C GLY A 43 -12.39 -2.92 -3.85
N TYR A 44 -11.77 -2.86 -5.02
CA TYR A 44 -11.94 -3.87 -6.08
C TYR A 44 -10.59 -4.26 -6.68
N LYS A 45 -10.54 -5.43 -7.32
CA LYS A 45 -9.34 -5.89 -8.05
C LYS A 45 -9.71 -6.28 -9.48
N ALA A 46 -8.95 -5.76 -10.44
CA ALA A 46 -9.04 -6.24 -11.81
C ALA A 46 -8.45 -7.66 -11.91
N PRO A 47 -8.98 -8.54 -12.77
CA PRO A 47 -8.47 -9.90 -12.96
C PRO A 47 -6.99 -9.95 -13.37
N ASP A 48 -6.50 -8.93 -14.08
CA ASP A 48 -5.12 -8.79 -14.51
C ASP A 48 -4.25 -7.95 -13.55
N ALA A 49 -4.77 -7.67 -12.35
CA ALA A 49 -4.12 -6.88 -11.29
C ALA A 49 -3.79 -5.42 -11.68
N ARG A 50 -4.40 -4.89 -12.74
CA ARG A 50 -4.26 -3.47 -13.07
C ARG A 50 -5.06 -2.59 -12.10
N ILE A 51 -4.46 -1.44 -11.78
CA ILE A 51 -5.13 -0.35 -11.08
C ILE A 51 -5.68 0.67 -12.08
N ILE A 52 -6.40 1.68 -11.60
CA ILE A 52 -7.14 2.61 -12.47
C ILE A 52 -6.24 3.47 -13.39
N THR A 53 -4.94 3.57 -13.10
CA THR A 53 -3.95 4.20 -14.01
C THR A 53 -3.68 3.34 -15.26
N GLY A 54 -4.07 2.07 -15.22
CA GLY A 54 -3.83 1.06 -16.26
C GLY A 54 -2.50 0.31 -16.09
N PHE A 55 -1.75 0.53 -15.02
CA PHE A 55 -0.54 -0.23 -14.69
C PHE A 55 -0.85 -1.39 -13.75
N VAL A 56 -0.07 -2.46 -13.85
CA VAL A 56 -0.15 -3.61 -12.94
C VAL A 56 0.44 -3.24 -11.59
N ASP A 57 -0.29 -3.46 -10.50
CA ASP A 57 0.23 -3.31 -9.14
C ASP A 57 0.64 -4.66 -8.53
N GLY A 58 1.62 -4.64 -7.63
CA GLY A 58 2.13 -5.83 -6.94
C GLY A 58 3.17 -6.65 -7.70
N THR A 59 3.65 -6.18 -8.86
CA THR A 59 4.73 -6.86 -9.62
C THR A 59 5.96 -7.08 -8.74
N GLY A 60 6.45 -6.00 -8.10
CA GLY A 60 7.61 -6.01 -7.20
C GLY A 60 7.35 -6.52 -5.78
N ASN A 61 6.17 -7.10 -5.50
CA ASN A 61 5.96 -7.76 -4.19
C ASN A 61 6.90 -8.95 -4.02
N PRO A 62 7.35 -9.24 -2.79
CA PRO A 62 7.99 -10.51 -2.45
C PRO A 62 7.14 -11.70 -2.93
N LYS A 63 7.81 -12.80 -3.32
CA LYS A 63 7.17 -14.02 -3.84
C LYS A 63 7.50 -15.21 -2.95
N GLY A 64 6.66 -16.25 -3.01
CA GLY A 64 6.83 -17.45 -2.19
C GLY A 64 6.94 -17.12 -0.71
N ASP A 65 7.90 -17.75 -0.03
CA ASP A 65 8.15 -17.62 1.41
C ASP A 65 8.67 -16.24 1.80
N LYS A 66 9.30 -15.51 0.86
CA LYS A 66 9.78 -14.14 1.10
C LYS A 66 8.66 -13.17 1.46
N ARG A 67 7.40 -13.50 1.13
CA ARG A 67 6.22 -12.74 1.59
C ARG A 67 6.10 -12.74 3.11
N HIS A 68 6.26 -13.90 3.72
CA HIS A 68 6.19 -14.05 5.16
C HIS A 68 7.36 -13.30 5.82
N THR A 69 8.59 -13.56 5.37
CA THR A 69 9.79 -12.90 5.91
C THR A 69 9.75 -11.38 5.79
N ALA A 70 9.19 -10.85 4.70
CA ALA A 70 9.06 -9.40 4.53
C ALA A 70 7.97 -8.78 5.41
N ALA A 71 6.91 -9.52 5.73
CA ALA A 71 5.71 -8.98 6.37
C ALA A 71 5.62 -9.25 7.88
N VAL A 72 6.16 -10.37 8.37
CA VAL A 72 5.89 -10.88 9.71
C VAL A 72 7.11 -10.70 10.61
N VAL A 73 6.88 -10.18 11.82
CA VAL A 73 7.91 -10.05 12.85
C VAL A 73 8.40 -11.46 13.24
N PRO A 74 9.71 -11.73 13.20
CA PRO A 74 10.24 -13.07 13.44
C PRO A 74 10.17 -13.47 14.92
N ASP A 75 10.22 -14.78 15.16
CA ASP A 75 10.26 -15.36 16.50
C ASP A 75 11.38 -14.78 17.38
N GLY A 76 11.12 -14.68 18.68
CA GLY A 76 12.07 -14.14 19.66
C GLY A 76 12.15 -12.61 19.70
N GLN A 77 11.42 -11.91 18.84
CA GLN A 77 11.23 -10.47 18.92
C GLN A 77 9.88 -10.11 19.56
N ILE A 78 9.79 -8.91 20.13
CA ILE A 78 8.53 -8.39 20.65
C ILE A 78 7.55 -8.22 19.48
N GLY A 79 6.35 -8.78 19.61
CA GLY A 79 5.35 -8.78 18.54
C GLY A 79 5.55 -9.86 17.47
N ALA A 80 6.35 -10.90 17.75
CA ALA A 80 6.52 -12.06 16.87
C ALA A 80 5.18 -12.61 16.37
N GLY A 81 5.12 -12.98 15.09
CA GLY A 81 3.88 -13.42 14.43
C GLY A 81 2.92 -12.29 14.04
N GLY A 82 3.14 -11.07 14.53
CA GLY A 82 2.44 -9.86 14.10
C GLY A 82 3.10 -9.17 12.91
N SER A 83 2.58 -8.00 12.54
CA SER A 83 3.05 -7.21 11.40
C SER A 83 2.89 -5.72 11.63
N TYR A 84 3.90 -4.92 11.24
CA TYR A 84 3.73 -3.49 11.08
C TYR A 84 3.00 -3.21 9.78
N VAL A 85 2.05 -2.29 9.81
CA VAL A 85 1.21 -1.96 8.66
C VAL A 85 1.20 -0.46 8.40
N LEU A 86 1.35 -0.07 7.15
CA LEU A 86 1.12 1.30 6.68
C LEU A 86 -0.13 1.33 5.81
N GLY A 87 -1.08 2.20 6.16
CA GLY A 87 -2.28 2.48 5.37
C GLY A 87 -2.31 3.94 4.91
N GLN A 88 -2.55 4.16 3.60
CA GLN A 88 -2.67 5.50 3.02
C GLN A 88 -3.75 5.51 1.93
N LYS A 89 -4.70 6.44 2.03
CA LYS A 89 -5.65 6.73 0.97
C LYS A 89 -5.02 7.70 -0.03
N TRP A 90 -4.86 7.28 -1.27
CA TRP A 90 -4.40 8.13 -2.36
C TRP A 90 -5.57 8.42 -3.31
N THR A 91 -5.81 9.69 -3.62
CA THR A 91 -6.79 10.11 -4.64
C THR A 91 -6.03 10.50 -5.90
N HIS A 92 -6.40 9.91 -7.04
CA HIS A 92 -5.68 10.13 -8.28
C HIS A 92 -6.26 11.32 -9.05
N LYS A 93 -5.37 12.14 -9.60
CA LYS A 93 -5.67 13.14 -10.64
C LYS A 93 -5.66 12.47 -12.00
N LEU A 94 -6.48 11.43 -12.15
CA LEU A 94 -6.45 10.54 -13.32
C LEU A 94 -6.62 11.28 -14.65
N PRO A 95 -7.47 12.32 -14.80
CA PRO A 95 -7.56 13.06 -16.05
C PRO A 95 -6.22 13.68 -16.48
N GLU A 96 -5.44 14.20 -15.53
CA GLU A 96 -4.12 14.79 -15.80
C GLU A 96 -3.12 13.70 -16.20
N PHE A 97 -3.11 12.57 -15.48
CA PHE A 97 -2.25 11.44 -15.81
C PHE A 97 -2.53 10.86 -17.21
N LEU A 98 -3.81 10.75 -17.57
CA LEU A 98 -4.23 10.20 -18.86
C LEU A 98 -4.03 11.15 -20.05
N GLN A 99 -3.76 12.44 -19.82
CA GLN A 99 -3.35 13.37 -20.87
C GLN A 99 -1.91 13.12 -21.33
N LEU A 100 -1.08 12.49 -20.50
CA LEU A 100 0.27 12.08 -20.89
C LEU A 100 0.21 11.03 -22.00
N SER A 101 1.17 11.08 -22.92
CA SER A 101 1.41 9.97 -23.85
C SER A 101 1.77 8.70 -23.07
N VAL A 102 1.49 7.53 -23.64
CA VAL A 102 1.85 6.25 -22.99
C VAL A 102 3.33 6.20 -22.59
N PRO A 103 4.30 6.56 -23.47
CA PRO A 103 5.70 6.62 -23.06
C PRO A 103 5.96 7.54 -21.86
N ALA A 104 5.29 8.69 -21.77
CA ALA A 104 5.45 9.59 -20.63
C ALA A 104 4.87 8.98 -19.34
N GLN A 105 3.73 8.30 -19.40
CA GLN A 105 3.18 7.55 -18.25
C GLN A 105 4.15 6.44 -17.81
N GLU A 106 4.76 5.74 -18.76
CA GLU A 106 5.75 4.70 -18.48
C GLU A 106 7.01 5.26 -17.80
N GLN A 107 7.45 6.46 -18.18
CA GLN A 107 8.56 7.16 -17.50
C GLN A 107 8.19 7.59 -16.07
N VAL A 108 6.94 8.03 -15.84
CA VAL A 108 6.44 8.33 -14.48
C VAL A 108 6.45 7.06 -13.62
N MET A 109 6.03 5.93 -14.18
CA MET A 109 5.92 4.69 -13.43
C MET A 109 7.23 3.91 -13.30
N GLY A 110 8.13 3.97 -14.29
CA GLY A 110 9.34 3.15 -14.38
C GLY A 110 9.11 1.75 -14.96
N ARG A 111 7.97 1.52 -15.63
CA ARG A 111 7.63 0.24 -16.30
C ARG A 111 6.85 0.48 -17.57
N THR A 112 6.88 -0.47 -18.50
CA THR A 112 5.99 -0.44 -19.67
C THR A 112 4.54 -0.70 -19.25
N LYS A 113 3.59 0.00 -19.88
CA LYS A 113 2.18 -0.02 -19.47
C LYS A 113 1.54 -1.34 -19.86
N GLU A 114 1.66 -1.73 -21.12
CA GLU A 114 1.00 -2.94 -21.64
C GLU A 114 1.66 -4.21 -21.12
N THR A 115 2.98 -4.33 -21.28
CA THR A 115 3.72 -5.56 -20.98
C THR A 115 4.26 -5.64 -19.55
N ASN A 116 4.12 -4.57 -18.75
CA ASN A 116 4.57 -4.53 -17.35
C ASN A 116 6.06 -4.87 -17.16
N ILE A 117 6.90 -4.51 -18.13
CA ILE A 117 8.35 -4.74 -18.10
C ILE A 117 9.01 -3.59 -17.33
N GLU A 118 9.88 -3.92 -16.39
CA GLU A 118 10.65 -2.92 -15.64
C GLU A 118 11.65 -2.24 -16.56
N MET A 119 11.80 -0.92 -16.42
CA MET A 119 12.89 -0.22 -17.10
C MET A 119 14.21 -0.49 -16.41
N GLU A 120 15.32 -0.42 -17.15
CA GLU A 120 16.65 -0.69 -16.59
C GLU A 120 17.68 0.34 -17.07
N GLY A 121 18.73 0.54 -16.27
CA GLY A 121 19.85 1.42 -16.60
C GLY A 121 19.39 2.84 -16.95
N ALA A 122 19.89 3.36 -18.07
CA ALA A 122 19.59 4.72 -18.53
C ALA A 122 18.11 4.93 -18.95
N ALA A 123 17.33 3.86 -19.12
CA ALA A 123 15.91 3.98 -19.46
C ALA A 123 15.02 4.25 -18.24
N MET A 124 15.53 4.03 -17.01
CA MET A 124 14.80 4.28 -15.77
C MET A 124 15.04 5.72 -15.28
N PRO A 125 14.02 6.59 -15.24
CA PRO A 125 14.16 7.89 -14.61
C PRO A 125 14.40 7.76 -13.12
N THR A 126 15.29 8.59 -12.58
CA THR A 126 15.60 8.63 -11.14
C THR A 126 14.40 9.06 -10.29
N ASN A 127 13.43 9.77 -10.88
CA ASN A 127 12.18 10.21 -10.25
C ASN A 127 10.99 9.29 -10.56
N SER A 128 11.17 8.19 -11.28
CA SER A 128 10.08 7.25 -11.55
C SER A 128 9.62 6.56 -10.27
N HIS A 129 8.35 6.16 -10.22
CA HIS A 129 7.77 5.52 -9.05
C HIS A 129 8.54 4.25 -8.63
N VAL A 130 8.94 3.41 -9.59
CA VAL A 130 9.79 2.23 -9.29
C VAL A 130 11.12 2.65 -8.70
N ALA A 131 11.84 3.61 -9.30
CA ALA A 131 13.13 4.05 -8.77
C ALA A 131 13.03 4.66 -7.36
N ARG A 132 11.89 5.27 -7.01
CA ARG A 132 11.68 5.83 -5.66
C ARG A 132 11.20 4.82 -4.63
N THR A 133 10.65 3.68 -5.05
CA THR A 133 10.04 2.70 -4.13
C THR A 133 10.75 1.36 -4.06
N ASP A 134 11.54 1.01 -5.07
CA ASP A 134 12.43 -0.15 -5.04
C ASP A 134 13.85 0.26 -4.66
N ILE A 135 14.05 0.46 -3.36
CA ILE A 135 15.31 0.97 -2.79
C ILE A 135 15.96 -0.04 -1.84
N ASP A 136 17.28 0.07 -1.74
CA ASP A 136 18.10 -0.65 -0.78
C ASP A 136 18.73 0.34 0.21
N VAL A 137 18.80 -0.03 1.48
CA VAL A 137 19.55 0.70 2.52
C VAL A 137 20.62 -0.23 3.06
N ASN A 138 21.89 0.14 2.92
CA ASN A 138 23.05 -0.69 3.32
C ASN A 138 22.95 -2.12 2.75
N ASP A 139 22.77 -2.24 1.43
CA ASP A 139 22.61 -3.52 0.71
C ASP A 139 21.41 -4.38 1.16
N THR A 140 20.51 -3.81 1.98
CA THR A 140 19.29 -4.47 2.43
C THR A 140 18.10 -3.90 1.66
N PRO A 141 17.37 -4.74 0.90
CA PRO A 141 16.17 -4.30 0.23
C PRO A 141 15.07 -3.89 1.22
N MET A 142 14.51 -2.70 1.04
CA MET A 142 13.40 -2.17 1.85
C MET A 142 12.05 -2.76 1.40
N LYS A 143 12.03 -4.08 1.17
CA LYS A 143 10.85 -4.80 0.70
C LYS A 143 9.77 -4.82 1.78
N MET A 144 8.54 -4.69 1.31
CA MET A 144 7.30 -4.81 2.07
C MET A 144 6.32 -5.65 1.24
N TYR A 145 5.35 -6.29 1.89
CA TYR A 145 4.28 -7.00 1.21
C TYR A 145 3.09 -6.08 1.01
N ARG A 146 2.84 -5.65 -0.24
CA ARG A 146 1.78 -4.69 -0.56
C ARG A 146 0.47 -5.38 -0.91
N ARG A 147 -0.62 -4.77 -0.46
CA ARG A 147 -2.01 -5.13 -0.71
C ARG A 147 -2.79 -3.90 -1.16
N GLY A 148 -2.13 -3.00 -1.90
CA GLY A 148 -2.74 -1.88 -2.58
C GLY A 148 -4.01 -2.31 -3.32
N THR A 149 -5.10 -1.58 -3.10
CA THR A 149 -6.40 -1.93 -3.67
C THR A 149 -7.08 -0.68 -4.22
N PRO A 150 -7.42 -0.66 -5.52
CA PRO A 150 -8.24 0.40 -6.09
C PRO A 150 -9.55 0.58 -5.34
N TYR A 151 -9.96 1.83 -5.13
CA TYR A 151 -11.27 2.19 -4.60
C TYR A 151 -11.87 3.31 -5.44
N GLY A 152 -13.18 3.49 -5.33
CA GLY A 152 -13.78 4.78 -5.68
C GLY A 152 -15.19 4.73 -6.20
N ASN A 153 -15.65 5.94 -6.53
CA ASN A 153 -16.88 6.25 -7.23
C ASN A 153 -16.58 7.32 -8.31
N ALA A 154 -17.59 7.94 -8.92
CA ALA A 154 -17.36 8.92 -9.99
C ALA A 154 -16.64 10.21 -9.55
N GLY A 155 -16.65 10.55 -8.26
CA GLY A 155 -16.08 11.78 -7.71
C GLY A 155 -14.80 11.61 -6.89
N ASP A 156 -14.59 10.44 -6.28
CA ASP A 156 -13.40 10.13 -5.49
C ASP A 156 -12.95 8.71 -5.78
N TYR A 157 -11.75 8.58 -6.34
CA TYR A 157 -11.17 7.32 -6.77
C TYR A 157 -9.65 7.35 -6.70
N GLY A 158 -9.06 6.19 -6.48
CA GLY A 158 -7.62 6.03 -6.47
C GLY A 158 -7.19 4.69 -5.91
N LEU A 159 -6.16 4.70 -5.07
CA LEU A 159 -5.57 3.51 -4.47
C LEU A 159 -5.58 3.66 -2.95
N TYR A 160 -6.14 2.68 -2.25
CA TYR A 160 -5.82 2.52 -0.83
C TYR A 160 -4.54 1.71 -0.76
N PHE A 161 -3.42 2.39 -0.53
CA PHE A 161 -2.14 1.76 -0.31
C PHE A 161 -2.17 1.09 1.06
N LEU A 162 -1.92 -0.22 1.07
CA LEU A 162 -1.81 -1.02 2.28
C LEU A 162 -0.56 -1.87 2.14
N ALA A 163 0.34 -1.81 3.12
CA ALA A 163 1.57 -2.58 3.10
C ALA A 163 1.92 -3.14 4.47
N PHE A 164 2.53 -4.31 4.46
CA PHE A 164 2.90 -5.09 5.63
C PHE A 164 4.41 -5.26 5.66
N ALA A 165 5.01 -5.09 6.84
CA ALA A 165 6.44 -5.21 7.03
C ALA A 165 6.77 -5.84 8.39
N CYS A 166 7.87 -6.61 8.43
CA CYS A 166 8.44 -7.11 9.68
C CYS A 166 9.09 -5.99 10.53
N GLU A 167 9.36 -4.83 9.92
CA GLU A 167 9.98 -3.66 10.57
C GLU A 167 9.29 -2.38 10.05
N GLN A 168 8.90 -1.48 10.96
CA GLN A 168 8.24 -0.22 10.58
C GLN A 168 9.12 0.69 9.72
N THR A 169 10.43 0.72 9.98
CA THR A 169 11.41 1.61 9.32
C THR A 169 11.49 1.40 7.81
N ARG A 170 11.13 0.21 7.31
CA ARG A 170 11.04 -0.07 5.86
C ARG A 170 10.09 0.89 5.14
N PHE A 171 8.97 1.22 5.77
CA PHE A 171 8.02 2.19 5.22
C PHE A 171 8.59 3.60 5.21
N GLU A 172 9.28 3.99 6.28
CA GLU A 172 9.86 5.33 6.45
C GLU A 172 10.92 5.59 5.40
N HIS A 173 11.81 4.64 5.14
CA HIS A 173 12.82 4.76 4.08
C HIS A 173 12.20 4.95 2.69
N VAL A 174 11.15 4.20 2.37
CA VAL A 174 10.45 4.34 1.08
C VAL A 174 9.72 5.67 0.98
N ILE A 175 9.05 6.13 2.04
CA ILE A 175 8.40 7.44 2.08
C ILE A 175 9.42 8.58 1.94
N ASP A 176 10.54 8.51 2.66
CA ASP A 176 11.61 9.51 2.61
C ASP A 176 12.20 9.61 1.21
N SER A 177 12.40 8.46 0.54
CA SER A 177 12.79 8.39 -0.87
C SER A 177 11.74 9.04 -1.77
N MET A 178 10.45 8.71 -1.64
CA MET A 178 9.39 9.33 -2.46
C MET A 178 9.34 10.85 -2.28
N LEU A 179 9.61 11.35 -1.07
CA LEU A 179 9.63 12.78 -0.74
C LEU A 179 10.94 13.49 -1.14
N GLY A 180 11.93 12.76 -1.68
CA GLY A 180 13.21 13.33 -2.07
C GLY A 180 14.03 13.87 -0.89
N LYS A 181 13.90 13.27 0.29
CA LYS A 181 14.50 13.78 1.53
C LYS A 181 16.03 13.86 1.46
N ASP A 182 16.66 12.88 0.82
CA ASP A 182 18.12 12.76 0.79
C ASP A 182 18.74 13.42 -0.46
N ASP A 183 18.06 13.37 -1.60
CA ASP A 183 18.61 13.78 -2.91
C ASP A 183 17.82 14.92 -3.60
N GLY A 184 16.72 15.38 -2.99
CA GLY A 184 15.84 16.40 -3.57
C GLY A 184 14.98 15.92 -4.74
N VAL A 185 15.03 14.62 -5.09
CA VAL A 185 14.27 14.06 -6.22
C VAL A 185 12.99 13.42 -5.71
N THR A 186 11.86 14.05 -6.00
CA THR A 186 10.54 13.54 -5.60
C THR A 186 10.00 12.51 -6.59
N ASP A 187 9.18 11.59 -6.11
CA ASP A 187 8.43 10.63 -6.94
C ASP A 187 7.45 11.35 -7.88
N ALA A 188 7.63 11.15 -9.19
CA ALA A 188 6.82 11.74 -10.25
C ALA A 188 5.33 11.35 -10.16
N MET A 189 4.99 10.20 -9.56
CA MET A 189 3.60 9.79 -9.39
C MET A 189 2.84 10.72 -8.43
N MET A 190 3.53 11.42 -7.53
CA MET A 190 2.91 12.37 -6.59
C MET A 190 2.37 13.63 -7.27
N ASP A 191 2.80 13.94 -8.50
CA ASP A 191 2.18 15.01 -9.29
C ASP A 191 0.73 14.64 -9.66
N TYR A 192 0.47 13.35 -9.88
CA TYR A 192 -0.79 12.80 -10.38
C TYR A 192 -1.61 12.08 -9.31
N SER A 193 -1.19 12.13 -8.05
CA SER A 193 -1.85 11.43 -6.96
C SER A 193 -1.55 12.11 -5.63
N ASP A 194 -2.60 12.40 -4.87
CA ASP A 194 -2.46 13.03 -3.56
C ASP A 194 -2.71 12.01 -2.44
N ALA A 195 -1.76 11.88 -1.52
CA ALA A 195 -2.00 11.20 -0.25
C ALA A 195 -2.96 12.04 0.60
N LYS A 196 -4.14 11.50 0.90
CA LYS A 196 -5.17 12.14 1.72
C LYS A 196 -5.11 11.71 3.18
N THR A 197 -4.64 10.49 3.44
CA THR A 197 -4.48 9.94 4.80
C THR A 197 -3.14 9.22 4.95
N GLY A 198 -2.72 9.02 6.19
CA GLY A 198 -1.57 8.20 6.54
C GLY A 198 -1.63 7.74 7.99
N SER A 199 -1.60 6.42 8.20
CA SER A 199 -1.67 5.78 9.52
C SER A 199 -0.75 4.57 9.56
N TYR A 200 -0.05 4.42 10.69
CA TYR A 200 0.67 3.20 11.03
C TYR A 200 -0.18 2.33 11.95
N TRP A 201 -0.02 1.02 11.85
CA TRP A 201 -0.71 0.06 12.68
C TRP A 201 0.23 -1.08 13.04
N PHE A 202 -0.14 -1.79 14.10
CA PHE A 202 0.38 -3.11 14.37
C PHE A 202 -0.77 -4.10 14.29
N MET A 203 -0.64 -5.12 13.45
CA MET A 203 -1.56 -6.25 13.41
C MET A 203 -0.97 -7.37 14.26
N PRO A 204 -1.53 -7.64 15.46
CA PRO A 204 -0.99 -8.66 16.35
C PRO A 204 -1.13 -10.07 15.77
N SER A 205 -0.37 -11.00 16.33
CA SER A 205 -0.57 -12.42 16.05
C SER A 205 -1.93 -12.89 16.55
N GLN A 206 -2.43 -14.01 16.01
CA GLN A 206 -3.65 -14.63 16.54
C GLN A 206 -3.46 -15.05 18.01
N GLU A 207 -2.28 -15.53 18.37
CA GLU A 207 -1.94 -15.95 19.73
C GLU A 207 -2.04 -14.78 20.73
N ASP A 208 -1.54 -13.60 20.36
CA ASP A 208 -1.65 -12.39 21.19
C ASP A 208 -3.12 -11.96 21.37
N LEU A 209 -3.92 -12.02 20.30
CA LEU A 209 -5.34 -11.70 20.36
C LEU A 209 -6.12 -12.69 21.24
N ASP A 210 -5.84 -13.98 21.11
CA ASP A 210 -6.47 -15.02 21.93
C ASP A 210 -6.11 -14.85 23.41
N ALA A 211 -4.83 -14.55 23.71
CA ALA A 211 -4.38 -14.29 25.07
C ALA A 211 -5.10 -13.08 25.71
N LEU A 212 -5.38 -12.02 24.94
CA LEU A 212 -6.14 -10.86 25.41
C LEU A 212 -7.61 -11.19 25.74
N LEU A 213 -8.23 -12.11 25.01
CA LEU A 213 -9.63 -12.53 25.27
C LEU A 213 -9.77 -13.48 26.46
N MET A 214 -8.67 -14.12 26.87
CA MET A 214 -8.64 -15.01 28.05
C MET A 214 -8.27 -14.29 29.36
N ALA A 215 -7.84 -13.02 29.28
CA ALA A 215 -7.46 -12.18 30.42
C ALA A 215 -8.66 -11.47 31.05
#